data_AF-A0A0V8JM98-F1
#
_entry.id   AF-A0A0V8JM98-F1
#
_cell.length_a   1.000
_cell.length_b   1.000
_cell.length_c   1.000
_cell.angle_alpha   90.00
_cell.angle_beta   90.00
_cell.angle_gamma   90.00
#
_symmetry.space_group_name_H-M   'P 1'
#
loop_
_entity.id
_entity.type
_entity.pdbx_description
1 polymer ?
#
loop_
_entity_poly.entity_id
_entity_poly.type
_entity_poly.pdbx_seq_one_letter_code
_entity_poly.pdbx_strand_id
1 'polypeptide(L)'
;MKKIKDERLIVQNLKNIRVAFIIQTLGILSLLVYDGLQNGILHAYENPLWFIFILTAVVLGYLNLKISVDVYDNKRENLVPYYIIPLGSFLLGGVFTLIVTAGPDGNLQSGLLVGSVVGLVFFLTFTYGHYLVKKRNEE
;
A
#
# COMPACT_ATOMS: atom_id res chain seq x y z
N MET A 1 -22.96 -18.73 -22.69
CA MET A 1 -23.12 -17.43 -21.98
C MET A 1 -23.41 -16.34 -22.99
N LYS A 2 -24.45 -15.52 -22.80
CA LYS A 2 -24.69 -14.34 -23.65
C LYS A 2 -23.73 -13.23 -23.23
N LYS A 3 -22.98 -12.66 -24.18
CA LYS A 3 -22.14 -11.49 -23.93
C LYS A 3 -23.04 -10.28 -23.71
N ILE A 4 -22.86 -9.58 -22.60
CA ILE A 4 -23.52 -8.30 -22.33
C ILE A 4 -22.92 -7.28 -23.30
N LYS A 5 -23.73 -6.68 -24.16
CA LYS A 5 -23.30 -5.66 -25.14
C LYS A 5 -23.67 -4.24 -24.71
N ASP A 6 -24.63 -4.09 -23.82
CA ASP A 6 -25.10 -2.78 -23.34
C ASP A 6 -24.15 -2.24 -22.26
N GLU A 7 -23.60 -1.05 -22.50
CA GLU A 7 -22.68 -0.36 -21.59
C GLU A 7 -23.31 -0.11 -20.21
N ARG A 8 -24.62 0.17 -20.16
CA ARG A 8 -25.33 0.44 -18.88
C ARG A 8 -25.29 -0.78 -17.96
N LEU A 9 -25.51 -1.96 -18.54
CA LEU A 9 -25.48 -3.23 -17.82
C LEU A 9 -24.04 -3.62 -17.42
N ILE A 10 -23.03 -3.27 -18.23
CA ILE A 10 -21.62 -3.46 -17.88
C ILE A 10 -21.24 -2.61 -16.67
N VAL A 11 -21.60 -1.31 -16.67
CA VAL A 11 -21.33 -0.41 -15.54
C VAL A 11 -22.03 -0.89 -14.26
N GLN A 12 -23.27 -1.36 -14.37
CA GLN A 12 -23.98 -1.92 -13.22
C GLN A 12 -23.32 -3.21 -12.70
N ASN A 13 -22.83 -4.08 -13.58
CA ASN A 13 -22.08 -5.27 -13.21
C ASN A 13 -20.78 -4.90 -12.46
N LEU A 14 -20.02 -3.91 -12.95
CA LEU A 14 -18.83 -3.41 -12.27
C LEU A 14 -19.14 -2.83 -10.88
N LYS A 15 -20.27 -2.12 -10.71
CA LYS A 15 -20.73 -1.67 -9.39
C LYS A 15 -21.06 -2.84 -8.47
N ASN A 16 -21.70 -3.90 -8.98
CA ASN A 16 -22.01 -5.09 -8.21
C ASN A 16 -20.74 -5.83 -7.76
N ILE A 17 -19.77 -6.01 -8.67
CA ILE A 17 -18.45 -6.58 -8.35
C ILE A 17 -17.76 -5.75 -7.26
N ARG A 18 -17.80 -4.41 -7.36
CA ARG A 18 -17.23 -3.52 -6.35
C ARG A 18 -17.86 -3.75 -4.97
N VAL A 19 -19.19 -3.83 -4.88
CA VAL A 19 -19.89 -4.08 -3.61
C VAL A 19 -19.53 -5.46 -3.05
N ALA A 20 -19.53 -6.50 -3.88
CA ALA A 20 -19.14 -7.85 -3.47
C ALA A 20 -17.68 -7.89 -2.96
N PHE A 21 -16.77 -7.20 -3.65
CA PHE A 21 -15.37 -7.10 -3.26
C PHE A 21 -15.18 -6.37 -1.92
N ILE A 22 -15.94 -5.31 -1.66
CA ILE A 22 -15.93 -4.60 -0.36
C ILE A 22 -16.40 -5.55 0.75
N ILE A 23 -17.50 -6.26 0.53
CA ILE A 23 -18.04 -7.22 1.52
C ILE A 23 -17.03 -8.34 1.78
N GLN A 24 -16.43 -8.90 0.72
CA GLN A 24 -15.41 -9.95 0.84
C GLN A 24 -14.20 -9.45 1.63
N THR A 25 -13.71 -8.26 1.30
CA THR A 25 -12.57 -7.65 1.99
C THR A 25 -12.86 -7.45 3.47
N LEU A 26 -14.02 -6.87 3.82
CA LEU A 26 -14.44 -6.69 5.20
C LEU A 26 -14.63 -8.02 5.94
N GLY A 27 -15.17 -9.04 5.27
CA GLY A 27 -15.34 -10.37 5.83
C GLY A 27 -14.00 -11.02 6.19
N ILE A 28 -13.03 -10.99 5.28
CA ILE A 28 -11.68 -11.50 5.52
C ILE A 28 -11.00 -10.74 6.66
N LEU A 29 -11.09 -9.40 6.64
CA LEU A 29 -10.50 -8.55 7.67
C LEU A 29 -11.11 -8.80 9.05
N SER A 30 -12.43 -8.96 9.12
CA SER A 30 -13.14 -9.26 10.38
C SER A 30 -12.76 -10.62 10.94
N LEU A 31 -12.60 -11.65 10.09
CA LEU A 31 -12.14 -12.98 10.51
C LEU A 31 -10.71 -12.93 11.04
N LEU A 32 -9.81 -12.25 10.35
CA LEU A 32 -8.41 -12.11 10.78
C LEU A 32 -8.29 -11.34 12.09
N VAL A 33 -9.07 -10.27 12.27
CA VAL A 33 -9.09 -9.51 13.53
C VAL A 33 -9.66 -10.37 14.67
N TYR A 34 -10.73 -11.11 14.42
CA TYR A 34 -11.31 -12.02 15.42
C TYR A 34 -10.31 -13.10 15.84
N ASP A 35 -9.65 -13.73 14.88
CA ASP A 35 -8.62 -14.76 15.12
C ASP A 35 -7.42 -14.18 15.89
N GLY A 36 -6.97 -12.96 15.52
CA GLY A 36 -5.89 -12.26 16.20
C GLY A 36 -6.21 -11.87 17.64
N LEU A 37 -7.48 -11.57 17.96
CA LEU A 37 -7.93 -11.29 19.32
C LEU A 37 -8.01 -12.56 20.18
N GLN A 38 -8.38 -13.70 19.58
CA GLN A 38 -8.61 -14.94 20.30
C GLN A 38 -7.33 -15.77 20.49
N ASN A 39 -6.51 -15.87 19.44
CA ASN A 39 -5.34 -16.76 19.39
C ASN A 39 -4.01 -15.99 19.35
N GLY A 40 -4.06 -14.65 19.33
CA GLY A 40 -2.90 -13.77 19.28
C GLY A 40 -2.50 -13.36 17.86
N ILE A 41 -1.78 -12.24 17.78
CA ILE A 41 -1.43 -11.57 16.51
C ILE A 41 -0.55 -12.46 15.61
N LEU A 42 0.37 -13.23 16.21
CA LEU A 42 1.24 -14.16 15.48
C LEU A 42 0.42 -15.24 14.75
N HIS A 43 -0.65 -15.73 15.38
CA HIS A 43 -1.51 -16.75 14.79
C HIS A 43 -2.31 -16.19 13.59
N ALA A 44 -2.74 -14.93 13.67
CA ALA A 44 -3.40 -14.26 12.56
C ALA A 44 -2.46 -14.08 11.34
N TYR A 45 -1.16 -13.90 11.55
CA TYR A 45 -0.18 -13.81 10.46
C TYR A 45 0.14 -15.17 9.82
N GLU A 46 0.13 -16.25 10.61
CA GLU A 46 0.34 -17.62 10.11
C GLU A 46 -0.88 -18.16 9.36
N ASN A 47 -2.06 -17.55 9.55
CA ASN A 47 -3.28 -17.94 8.90
C ASN A 47 -3.17 -17.80 7.36
N PRO A 48 -3.44 -18.85 6.56
CA PRO A 48 -3.39 -18.77 5.09
C PRO A 48 -4.28 -17.66 4.50
N LEU A 49 -5.35 -17.27 5.19
CA LEU A 49 -6.21 -16.15 4.79
C LEU A 49 -5.45 -14.82 4.74
N TRP A 50 -4.52 -14.60 5.68
CA TRP A 50 -3.67 -13.41 5.69
C TRP A 50 -2.83 -13.33 4.42
N PHE A 51 -2.21 -14.44 4.04
CA PHE A 51 -1.39 -14.51 2.84
C PHE A 51 -2.20 -14.23 1.56
N ILE A 52 -3.38 -14.86 1.42
CA ILE A 52 -4.26 -14.63 0.27
C ILE A 52 -4.73 -13.17 0.23
N PHE A 53 -5.05 -12.58 1.38
CA PHE A 53 -5.44 -11.19 1.48
C PHE A 53 -4.34 -10.24 0.99
N ILE A 54 -3.10 -10.41 1.46
CA ILE A 54 -1.96 -9.60 1.02
C ILE A 54 -1.67 -9.80 -0.46
N LEU A 55 -1.69 -11.05 -0.95
CA LEU A 55 -1.44 -11.35 -2.35
C LEU A 55 -2.47 -10.66 -3.27
N THR A 56 -3.75 -10.75 -2.93
CA THR A 56 -4.82 -10.10 -3.71
C THR A 56 -4.71 -8.58 -3.67
N ALA A 57 -4.32 -7.99 -2.53
CA ALA A 57 -4.06 -6.55 -2.42
C ALA A 57 -2.88 -6.10 -3.31
N VAL A 58 -1.79 -6.86 -3.37
CA VAL A 58 -0.64 -6.57 -4.23
C VAL A 58 -1.04 -6.62 -5.71
N VAL A 59 -1.76 -7.67 -6.13
CA VAL A 59 -2.25 -7.79 -7.53
C VAL A 59 -3.19 -6.63 -7.88
N LEU A 60 -4.11 -6.28 -6.98
CA LEU A 60 -5.01 -5.15 -7.18
C LEU A 60 -4.25 -3.82 -7.28
N GLY A 61 -3.23 -3.62 -6.45
CA GLY A 61 -2.35 -2.45 -6.50
C GLY A 61 -1.63 -2.35 -7.85
N TYR A 62 -1.08 -3.46 -8.34
CA TYR A 62 -0.43 -3.52 -9.65
C TYR A 62 -1.40 -3.20 -10.80
N LEU A 63 -2.61 -3.76 -10.79
CA LEU A 63 -3.63 -3.48 -11.80
C LEU A 63 -4.09 -2.01 -11.78
N ASN A 64 -4.23 -1.42 -10.60
CA ASN A 64 -4.58 0.00 -10.46
C ASN A 64 -3.45 0.92 -10.87
N LEU A 65 -2.18 0.54 -10.67
CA LEU A 65 -1.04 1.37 -11.03
C LEU A 65 -1.06 1.75 -12.51
N LYS A 66 -1.36 0.79 -13.40
CA LYS A 66 -1.51 1.05 -14.84
C LYS A 66 -2.56 2.13 -15.12
N ILE A 67 -3.72 2.02 -14.48
CA ILE A 67 -4.83 2.98 -14.66
C ILE A 67 -4.43 4.36 -14.11
N SER A 68 -3.76 4.42 -12.96
CA SER A 68 -3.28 5.68 -12.40
C SER A 68 -2.30 6.36 -13.35
N VAL A 69 -1.33 5.65 -13.93
CA VAL A 69 -0.38 6.24 -14.88
C VAL A 69 -1.12 6.87 -16.06
N ASP A 70 -2.06 6.15 -16.69
CA ASP A 70 -2.80 6.65 -17.85
C ASP A 70 -3.69 7.88 -17.53
N VAL A 71 -4.22 7.96 -16.30
CA VAL A 71 -5.02 9.12 -15.85
C VAL A 71 -4.15 10.34 -15.55
N TYR A 72 -2.97 10.14 -14.97
CA TYR A 72 -2.06 11.22 -14.57
C TYR A 72 -1.14 11.70 -15.69
N ASP A 73 -1.01 10.96 -16.81
CA ASP A 73 -0.10 11.33 -17.91
C ASP A 73 -0.47 12.66 -18.60
N ASN A 74 -1.72 13.12 -18.48
CA ASN A 74 -2.19 14.37 -19.09
C ASN A 74 -2.00 15.63 -18.22
N LYS A 75 -1.57 15.50 -16.95
CA LYS A 75 -1.31 16.66 -16.08
C LYS A 75 0.19 16.80 -15.85
N ARG A 76 0.78 17.90 -16.31
CA ARG A 76 2.11 18.34 -15.83
C ARG A 76 2.00 18.52 -14.31
N GLU A 77 2.48 17.54 -13.58
CA GLU A 77 2.42 17.52 -12.13
C GLU A 77 3.40 18.59 -11.61
N ASN A 78 2.90 19.48 -10.74
CA ASN A 78 3.77 20.44 -10.06
C ASN A 78 4.78 19.64 -9.25
N LEU A 79 6.07 19.85 -9.55
CA LEU A 79 7.16 19.19 -8.83
C LEU A 79 7.00 19.47 -7.34
N VAL A 80 6.69 18.42 -6.58
CA VAL A 80 6.69 18.50 -5.12
C VAL A 80 8.10 18.95 -4.70
N PRO A 81 8.24 19.98 -3.85
CA PRO A 81 9.56 20.47 -3.46
C PRO A 81 10.45 19.33 -2.94
N TYR A 82 11.63 19.17 -3.52
CA TYR A 82 12.55 18.05 -3.24
C TYR A 82 12.85 17.88 -1.74
N TYR A 83 12.82 18.96 -0.95
CA TYR A 83 13.03 18.94 0.51
C TYR A 83 11.96 18.18 1.30
N ILE A 84 10.76 17.97 0.75
CA ILE A 84 9.68 17.22 1.41
C ILE A 84 9.96 15.71 1.41
N ILE A 85 10.72 15.22 0.43
CA ILE A 85 11.08 13.80 0.27
C ILE A 85 11.97 13.27 1.43
N PRO A 86 13.15 13.87 1.72
CA PRO A 86 13.98 13.44 2.83
C PRO A 86 13.26 13.65 4.17
N LEU A 87 12.49 14.73 4.32
CA LEU A 87 11.76 15.02 5.55
C LEU A 87 10.69 13.95 5.84
N GLY A 88 9.92 13.55 4.82
CA GLY A 88 8.92 12.50 4.94
C GLY A 88 9.52 11.13 5.24
N SER A 89 10.62 10.77 4.57
CA SER A 89 11.33 9.52 4.84
C SER A 89 11.90 9.46 6.27
N PHE A 90 12.49 10.55 6.76
CA PHE A 90 13.06 10.62 8.10
C PHE A 90 11.97 10.56 9.18
N LEU A 91 10.84 11.23 8.96
CA LEU A 91 9.66 11.14 9.83
C LEU A 91 9.13 9.71 9.89
N LEU A 92 8.94 9.05 8.74
CA LEU A 92 8.50 7.65 8.68
C LEU A 92 9.46 6.72 9.41
N GLY A 93 10.77 6.81 9.14
CA GLY A 93 11.79 6.01 9.83
C GLY A 93 11.78 6.24 11.35
N GLY A 94 11.59 7.49 11.79
CA GLY A 94 11.46 7.84 13.20
C GLY A 94 10.22 7.26 13.87
N VAL A 95 9.05 7.29 13.20
CA VAL A 95 7.82 6.66 13.71
C VAL A 95 8.02 5.16 13.88
N PHE A 96 8.59 4.47 12.90
CA PHE A 96 8.87 3.04 12.99
C PHE A 96 9.88 2.70 14.10
N THR A 97 10.89 3.54 14.30
CA THR A 97 11.83 3.40 15.43
C THR A 97 11.08 3.43 16.76
N LEU A 98 10.21 4.43 16.95
CA LEU A 98 9.44 4.61 18.18
C LEU A 98 8.51 3.42 18.45
N ILE A 99 7.81 2.93 17.42
CA ILE A 99 6.91 1.78 17.52
C ILE A 99 7.68 0.54 17.98
N VAL A 100 8.85 0.27 17.39
CA VAL A 100 9.65 -0.92 17.75
C VAL A 100 10.25 -0.78 19.14
N THR A 101 10.69 0.41 19.55
CA THR A 101 11.21 0.63 20.91
C THR A 101 10.14 0.57 22.00
N ALA A 102 8.89 0.88 21.66
CA ALA A 102 7.76 0.79 22.58
C ALA A 102 7.17 -0.63 22.71
N GLY A 103 7.66 -1.58 21.92
CA GLY A 103 7.22 -2.98 21.95
C GLY A 103 7.77 -3.78 23.14
N PRO A 104 7.20 -4.96 23.43
CA PRO A 104 7.57 -5.79 24.59
C PRO A 104 9.05 -6.22 24.63
N ASP A 105 9.66 -6.42 23.45
CA ASP A 105 11.08 -6.79 23.26
C ASP A 105 11.95 -5.60 22.82
N GLY A 106 11.46 -4.37 23.09
CA GLY A 106 11.99 -3.12 22.53
C GLY A 106 13.37 -2.76 23.06
N ASN A 107 14.41 -3.05 22.28
CA ASN A 107 15.75 -2.48 22.47
C ASN A 107 15.95 -1.30 21.51
N LEU A 108 16.58 -0.22 21.98
CA LEU A 108 16.83 1.01 21.20
C LEU A 108 17.62 0.72 19.92
N GLN A 109 18.56 -0.24 19.99
CA GLN A 109 19.35 -0.67 18.84
C GLN A 109 18.50 -1.35 17.76
N SER A 110 17.55 -2.21 18.16
CA SER A 110 16.64 -2.91 17.24
C SER A 110 15.72 -1.91 16.54
N GLY A 111 15.17 -0.96 17.29
CA GLY A 111 14.33 0.10 16.72
C GLY A 111 15.07 0.97 15.73
N LEU A 112 16.31 1.37 16.06
CA LEU A 112 17.13 2.20 15.20
C LEU A 112 17.51 1.49 13.89
N LEU A 113 17.77 0.18 13.96
CA LEU A 113 18.07 -0.65 12.79
C LEU A 113 16.86 -0.74 11.86
N VAL A 114 15.67 -1.06 12.39
CA VAL A 114 14.43 -1.15 11.61
C VAL A 114 14.06 0.22 11.02
N GLY A 115 14.09 1.28 11.82
CA GLY A 115 13.78 2.63 11.36
C GLY A 115 14.73 3.13 10.29
N SER A 116 16.02 2.82 10.40
CA SER A 116 17.02 3.16 9.39
C SER A 116 16.78 2.44 8.06
N VAL A 117 16.50 1.13 8.10
CA VAL A 117 16.20 0.34 6.88
C VAL A 117 14.94 0.87 6.19
N VAL A 118 13.86 1.10 6.94
CA VAL A 118 12.61 1.66 6.40
C VAL A 118 12.87 3.04 5.81
N GLY A 119 13.54 3.93 6.55
CA GLY A 119 13.90 5.27 6.08
C GLY A 119 14.66 5.23 4.76
N LEU A 120 15.70 4.39 4.66
CA LEU A 120 16.52 4.24 3.45
C LEU A 120 15.70 3.75 2.25
N VAL A 121 14.86 2.73 2.42
CA VAL A 121 14.04 2.19 1.32
C VAL A 121 13.08 3.26 0.78
N PHE A 122 12.41 3.99 1.66
CA PHE A 122 11.52 5.08 1.25
C PHE A 122 12.31 6.23 0.61
N PHE A 123 13.46 6.58 1.16
CA PHE A 123 14.31 7.65 0.62
C PHE A 123 14.76 7.35 -0.82
N LEU A 124 15.26 6.15 -1.07
CA LEU A 124 15.70 5.71 -2.40
C LEU A 124 14.54 5.70 -3.40
N THR A 125 13.38 5.15 -3.00
CA THR A 125 12.21 5.04 -3.88
C THR A 125 11.69 6.41 -4.31
N PHE A 126 11.54 7.35 -3.36
CA PHE A 126 11.08 8.70 -3.67
C PHE A 126 12.11 9.53 -4.44
N THR A 127 13.41 9.37 -4.13
CA THR A 127 14.48 10.05 -4.87
C THR A 127 14.49 9.60 -6.34
N TYR A 128 14.36 8.29 -6.57
CA TYR A 128 14.28 7.75 -7.93
C TYR A 128 13.02 8.24 -8.67
N GLY A 129 11.87 8.28 -8.00
CA GLY A 129 10.64 8.84 -8.57
C GLY A 129 10.81 10.31 -9.00
N HIS A 130 11.40 11.14 -8.14
CA HIS A 130 11.66 12.55 -8.46
C HIS A 130 12.66 12.71 -9.63
N TYR A 131 13.68 11.86 -9.71
CA TYR A 131 14.59 11.84 -10.84
C TYR A 131 13.87 11.53 -12.17
N LEU A 132 12.98 10.54 -12.19
CA LEU A 132 12.20 10.19 -13.38
C LEU A 132 11.27 11.34 -13.81
N VAL A 133 10.59 12.00 -12.87
CA VAL A 133 9.72 13.13 -13.18
C VAL A 133 10.51 14.33 -13.70
N LYS A 134 11.68 14.61 -13.10
CA LYS A 134 12.55 15.70 -13.55
C LYS A 134 13.05 15.44 -14.98
N LYS A 135 13.53 14.22 -15.26
CA LYS A 135 14.00 13.83 -16.60
C LYS A 135 12.89 13.97 -17.65
N ARG A 136 11.66 13.57 -17.32
CA ARG A 136 10.50 13.69 -18.22
C ARG A 136 10.08 15.14 -18.51
N ASN A 137 10.35 16.07 -17.60
CA ASN A 137 10.02 17.49 -17.79
C ASN A 137 11.09 18.27 -18.58
N GLU A 138 12.29 17.69 -18.74
CA GLU A 138 13.40 18.27 -19.52
C GLU A 138 13.38 17.83 -21.00
N GLU A 139 12.62 16.78 -21.34
CA GLU A 139 12.26 16.35 -22.71
C GLU A 139 11.01 17.08 -23.23
#